data_AF-A0A4R2IA46-F1
#
_entry.id   AF-A0A4R2IA46-F1
#
_cell.length_a   1.000
_cell.length_b   1.000
_cell.length_c   1.000
_cell.angle_alpha   90.00
_cell.angle_beta   90.00
_cell.angle_gamma   90.00
#
_symmetry.space_group_name_H-M   'P 1'
#
loop_
_entity.id
_entity.type
_entity.pdbx_description
1 polymer ?
#
loop_
_entity_poly.entity_id
_entity_poly.type
_entity_poly.pdbx_seq_one_letter_code
_entity_poly.pdbx_strand_id
1 'polypeptide(L)'
;MTRFEFLRLMFSGAAGLAIAPAARAREAAPIPDSPLSIPGSYDFWFTRLMYESGDWDVDARMPSNLLDALIQYTTLRVDPRERVLPLADARMLTQPFCYLAGHKLVEFNPDERRNFERYVRAGGFVLVDDCNHDVDGLFAKSFEQEMATIFGADALKKLPKTHPLFTSFFRFDGPPNTAFELNGWGDDLVHEYLKGIEVDGRLGVLYSNKDYGCEWDYDWRNKRFLAEDNTKFAVNVVVYALTA
;
A
#
# COMPACT_ATOMS: atom_id res chain seq x y z
N MET A 1 61.08 -21.30 -37.05
CA MET A 1 61.38 -20.28 -36.02
C MET A 1 60.51 -20.56 -34.81
N THR A 2 61.16 -20.67 -33.65
CA THR A 2 60.64 -21.32 -32.43
C THR A 2 60.06 -20.32 -31.43
N ARG A 3 59.22 -20.82 -30.51
CA ARG A 3 58.49 -20.09 -29.43
C ARG A 3 59.31 -19.15 -28.52
N PHE A 4 60.62 -19.02 -28.72
CA PHE A 4 61.52 -18.18 -27.92
C PHE A 4 61.88 -16.83 -28.56
N GLU A 5 61.52 -16.58 -29.82
CA GLU A 5 61.80 -15.28 -30.47
C GLU A 5 60.63 -14.26 -30.39
N PHE A 6 59.46 -14.68 -29.89
CA PHE A 6 58.31 -13.79 -29.71
C PHE A 6 58.33 -13.01 -28.37
N LEU A 7 59.15 -13.44 -27.41
CA LEU A 7 59.21 -12.86 -26.05
C LEU A 7 60.23 -11.73 -25.89
N ARG A 8 60.98 -11.37 -26.94
CA ARG A 8 61.96 -10.25 -26.90
C ARG A 8 61.46 -8.95 -27.51
N LEU A 9 60.22 -8.87 -27.98
CA LEU A 9 59.65 -7.66 -28.57
C LEU A 9 58.76 -6.83 -27.61
N MET A 10 58.63 -7.21 -26.34
CA MET A 10 57.67 -6.58 -25.40
C MET A 10 58.29 -5.96 -24.14
N PHE A 11 59.62 -5.79 -24.07
CA PHE A 11 60.31 -5.24 -22.89
C PHE A 11 61.24 -4.05 -23.15
N SER A 12 60.95 -3.27 -24.20
CA SER A 12 61.56 -1.94 -24.39
C SER A 12 60.44 -0.89 -24.51
N GLY A 13 59.97 -0.40 -23.37
CA GLY A 13 58.92 0.62 -23.33
C GLY A 13 58.42 0.92 -21.92
N ALA A 14 59.31 1.16 -20.96
CA ALA A 14 58.93 1.78 -19.70
C ALA A 14 59.18 3.29 -19.78
N ALA A 15 58.12 4.10 -19.89
CA ALA A 15 58.07 5.49 -19.42
C ALA A 15 56.67 6.07 -19.60
N GLY A 16 56.00 6.44 -18.49
CA GLY A 16 54.86 7.36 -18.51
C GLY A 16 53.59 6.85 -17.82
N LEU A 17 53.62 6.61 -16.51
CA LEU A 17 52.39 6.66 -15.70
C LEU A 17 51.97 8.13 -15.56
N ALA A 18 51.05 8.58 -16.40
CA ALA A 18 50.29 9.79 -16.14
C ALA A 18 49.09 9.42 -15.24
N ILE A 19 49.21 9.72 -13.95
CA ILE A 19 48.10 9.69 -13.00
C ILE A 19 47.17 10.84 -13.39
N ALA A 20 46.05 10.54 -14.02
CA ALA A 20 44.98 11.52 -14.21
C ALA A 20 44.36 11.84 -12.84
N PRO A 21 44.13 13.11 -12.48
CA PRO A 21 43.46 13.43 -11.23
C PRO A 21 42.02 12.94 -11.34
N ALA A 22 41.57 12.19 -10.33
CA ALA A 22 40.16 11.91 -10.13
C ALA A 22 39.44 13.25 -9.91
N ALA A 23 38.88 13.80 -10.98
CA ALA A 23 37.95 14.90 -10.88
C ALA A 23 36.77 14.40 -10.05
N ARG A 24 36.62 14.90 -8.82
CA ARG A 24 35.38 14.77 -8.07
C ARG A 24 34.27 15.29 -8.99
N ALA A 25 33.40 14.41 -9.44
CA ALA A 25 32.14 14.80 -10.04
C ALA A 25 31.43 15.67 -9.02
N ARG A 26 31.45 17.00 -9.23
CA ARG A 26 30.49 17.88 -8.58
C ARG A 26 29.12 17.39 -9.06
N GLU A 27 28.24 17.02 -8.13
CA GLU A 27 26.83 16.80 -8.45
C GLU A 27 26.37 17.98 -9.29
N ALA A 28 26.02 17.70 -10.54
CA ALA A 28 25.41 18.68 -11.41
C ALA A 28 24.07 19.04 -10.76
N ALA A 29 23.84 20.33 -10.53
CA ALA A 29 22.54 20.81 -10.08
C ALA A 29 21.46 20.30 -11.06
N PRO A 30 20.28 19.87 -10.55
CA PRO A 30 19.23 19.35 -11.41
C PRO A 30 18.79 20.41 -12.42
N ILE A 31 18.66 19.98 -13.67
CA ILE A 31 18.10 20.81 -14.76
C ILE A 31 16.61 21.00 -14.44
N PRO A 32 16.09 22.24 -14.35
CA PRO A 32 14.76 22.51 -13.80
C PRO A 32 13.59 21.87 -14.55
N ASP A 33 13.74 21.43 -15.81
CA ASP A 33 12.60 21.00 -16.64
C ASP A 33 12.91 19.79 -17.55
N SER A 34 13.51 18.72 -17.02
CA SER A 34 13.67 17.47 -17.78
C SER A 34 12.43 16.57 -17.63
N PRO A 35 11.75 16.14 -18.72
CA PRO A 35 10.59 15.24 -18.66
C PRO A 35 10.96 13.78 -18.37
N LEU A 36 12.24 13.49 -18.13
CA LEU A 36 12.72 12.17 -17.70
C LEU A 36 13.08 12.25 -16.22
N SER A 37 12.29 11.53 -15.42
CA SER A 37 12.34 11.45 -13.96
C SER A 37 13.69 10.95 -13.43
N ILE A 38 14.07 11.45 -12.25
CA ILE A 38 15.17 10.89 -11.46
C ILE A 38 14.79 9.44 -11.09
N PRO A 39 15.59 8.43 -11.46
CA PRO A 39 15.36 7.06 -11.01
C PRO A 39 15.46 7.00 -9.47
N GLY A 40 14.39 6.57 -8.80
CA GLY A 40 14.46 6.14 -7.39
C GLY A 40 13.62 6.91 -6.35
N SER A 41 12.85 7.93 -6.70
CA SER A 41 11.88 8.54 -5.77
C SER A 41 10.44 8.27 -6.21
N TYR A 42 9.78 7.33 -5.53
CA TYR A 42 8.34 7.10 -5.64
C TYR A 42 7.59 7.99 -4.63
N ASP A 43 6.44 8.51 -5.04
CA ASP A 43 5.51 9.25 -4.18
C ASP A 43 4.65 8.29 -3.35
N PHE A 44 4.40 7.08 -3.87
CA PHE A 44 3.58 6.07 -3.21
C PHE A 44 4.12 4.66 -3.45
N TRP A 45 3.98 3.79 -2.45
CA TRP A 45 4.14 2.35 -2.59
C TRP A 45 3.16 1.63 -1.68
N PHE A 46 2.62 0.51 -2.16
CA PHE A 46 1.65 -0.28 -1.42
C PHE A 46 2.37 -1.25 -0.47
N THR A 47 1.96 -1.25 0.79
CA THR A 47 2.50 -2.18 1.80
C THR A 47 1.40 -3.07 2.36
N ARG A 48 1.50 -4.38 2.18
CA ARG A 48 0.70 -5.38 2.89
C ARG A 48 1.35 -5.75 4.21
N LEU A 49 0.55 -5.78 5.26
CA LEU A 49 0.96 -6.17 6.60
C LEU A 49 0.73 -7.66 6.82
N MET A 50 1.78 -8.37 7.23
CA MET A 50 1.67 -9.73 7.76
C MET A 50 1.48 -9.65 9.27
N TYR A 51 0.52 -10.40 9.81
CA TYR A 51 0.33 -10.54 11.26
C TYR A 51 0.40 -12.02 11.65
N GLU A 52 0.86 -12.29 12.87
CA GLU A 52 1.26 -13.63 13.32
C GLU A 52 0.10 -14.64 13.35
N SER A 53 -1.12 -14.19 13.63
CA SER A 53 -2.31 -15.06 13.57
C SER A 53 -2.67 -15.53 12.14
N GLY A 54 -2.00 -15.01 11.11
CA GLY A 54 -2.02 -15.54 9.74
C GLY A 54 -3.20 -15.07 8.88
N ASP A 55 -3.36 -15.67 7.70
CA ASP A 55 -4.47 -15.39 6.76
C ASP A 55 -4.45 -13.97 6.14
N TRP A 56 -3.28 -13.32 6.14
CA TRP A 56 -3.05 -11.98 5.58
C TRP A 56 -2.82 -11.99 4.05
N ASP A 57 -2.52 -13.15 3.48
CA ASP A 57 -2.12 -13.39 2.09
C ASP A 57 -3.31 -13.62 1.15
N VAL A 58 -4.31 -12.76 1.28
CA VAL A 58 -5.54 -12.73 0.47
C VAL A 58 -5.44 -11.70 -0.66
N ASP A 59 -6.34 -11.72 -1.64
CA ASP A 59 -6.45 -10.68 -2.69
C ASP A 59 -5.16 -10.42 -3.47
N ALA A 60 -4.55 -11.50 -3.98
CA ALA A 60 -3.18 -11.47 -4.48
C ALA A 60 -2.98 -10.52 -5.69
N ARG A 61 -4.04 -10.25 -6.48
CA ARG A 61 -3.97 -9.34 -7.64
C ARG A 61 -4.50 -7.94 -7.32
N MET A 62 -5.23 -7.75 -6.21
CA MET A 62 -5.79 -6.46 -5.84
C MET A 62 -4.74 -5.33 -5.80
N PRO A 63 -3.54 -5.51 -5.20
CA PRO A 63 -2.52 -4.46 -5.20
C PRO A 63 -2.18 -3.99 -6.61
N SER A 64 -2.10 -4.89 -7.60
CA SER A 64 -1.80 -4.52 -8.98
C SER A 64 -2.89 -3.67 -9.62
N ASN A 65 -4.16 -4.00 -9.37
CA ASN A 65 -5.30 -3.24 -9.92
C ASN A 65 -5.45 -1.86 -9.25
N LEU A 66 -5.17 -1.75 -7.95
CA LEU A 66 -5.12 -0.48 -7.24
C LEU A 66 -3.98 0.40 -7.77
N LEU A 67 -2.76 -0.15 -7.90
CA LEU A 67 -1.61 0.58 -8.41
C LEU A 67 -1.83 1.06 -9.86
N ASP A 68 -2.45 0.22 -10.70
CA ASP A 68 -2.88 0.59 -12.04
C ASP A 68 -3.88 1.76 -12.03
N ALA A 69 -4.87 1.75 -11.14
CA ALA A 69 -5.83 2.85 -11.00
C ALA A 69 -5.12 4.18 -10.65
N LEU A 70 -4.15 4.14 -9.73
CA LEU A 70 -3.36 5.32 -9.39
C LEU A 70 -2.57 5.85 -10.58
N ILE A 71 -1.95 4.96 -11.37
CA ILE A 71 -1.20 5.32 -12.57
C ILE A 71 -2.12 5.93 -13.64
N GLN A 72 -3.34 5.42 -13.79
CA GLN A 72 -4.29 5.90 -14.79
C GLN A 72 -4.91 7.26 -14.43
N TYR A 73 -5.22 7.48 -13.15
CA TYR A 73 -6.01 8.62 -12.73
C TYR A 73 -5.22 9.75 -12.09
N THR A 74 -3.99 9.50 -11.61
CA THR A 74 -3.20 10.49 -10.88
C THR A 74 -1.86 10.74 -11.56
N THR A 75 -1.14 11.77 -11.10
CA THR A 75 0.25 12.03 -11.49
C THR A 75 1.27 11.46 -10.49
N LEU A 76 0.82 10.62 -9.54
CA LEU A 76 1.70 10.02 -8.53
C LEU A 76 2.71 9.09 -9.18
N ARG A 77 3.97 9.17 -8.74
CA ARG A 77 5.01 8.19 -9.09
C ARG A 77 4.87 6.98 -8.18
N VAL A 78 4.24 5.93 -8.69
CA VAL A 78 3.89 4.73 -7.93
C VAL A 78 4.97 3.65 -8.09
N ASP A 79 5.41 3.02 -6.99
CA ASP A 79 6.21 1.78 -7.04
C ASP A 79 5.28 0.63 -7.47
N PRO A 80 5.50 -0.01 -8.64
CA PRO A 80 4.60 -1.05 -9.13
C PRO A 80 4.72 -2.37 -8.35
N ARG A 81 5.61 -2.45 -7.37
CA ARG A 81 5.84 -3.65 -6.56
C ARG A 81 5.15 -3.50 -5.21
N GLU A 82 4.33 -4.48 -4.87
CA GLU A 82 3.85 -4.67 -3.52
C GLU A 82 5.04 -4.93 -2.57
N ARG A 83 4.98 -4.29 -1.40
CA ARG A 83 5.86 -4.58 -0.28
C ARG A 83 5.09 -5.38 0.74
N VAL A 84 5.66 -6.46 1.23
CA VAL A 84 5.08 -7.29 2.29
C VAL A 84 5.97 -7.16 3.51
N LEU A 85 5.41 -6.67 4.63
CA LEU A 85 6.14 -6.45 5.88
C LEU A 85 5.41 -7.10 7.06
N PRO A 86 6.11 -7.78 7.97
CA PRO A 86 5.54 -8.14 9.26
C PRO A 86 5.11 -6.89 10.03
N LEU A 87 3.95 -6.93 10.68
CA LEU A 87 3.43 -5.83 11.50
C LEU A 87 4.34 -5.57 12.72
N ALA A 88 5.03 -6.59 13.22
CA ALA A 88 6.07 -6.46 14.25
C ALA A 88 7.37 -5.77 13.75
N ASP A 89 7.57 -5.63 12.43
CA ASP A 89 8.78 -5.03 11.86
C ASP A 89 8.72 -3.50 11.89
N ALA A 90 9.68 -2.85 12.54
CA ALA A 90 9.74 -1.39 12.66
C ALA A 90 9.79 -0.65 11.30
N ARG A 91 10.15 -1.30 10.20
CA ARG A 91 10.07 -0.73 8.85
C ARG A 91 8.65 -0.29 8.50
N MET A 92 7.62 -0.97 9.04
CA MET A 92 6.21 -0.63 8.78
C MET A 92 5.84 0.79 9.24
N LEU A 93 6.55 1.32 10.26
CA LEU A 93 6.27 2.63 10.85
C LEU A 93 6.56 3.81 9.92
N THR A 94 7.22 3.56 8.78
CA THR A 94 7.64 4.59 7.82
C THR A 94 6.95 4.46 6.47
N GLN A 95 5.98 3.56 6.35
CA GLN A 95 5.25 3.37 5.11
C GLN A 95 4.20 4.49 4.94
N PRO A 96 3.94 4.98 3.72
CA PRO A 96 2.94 6.00 3.47
C PRO A 96 1.52 5.44 3.54
N PHE A 97 1.39 4.12 3.34
CA PHE A 97 0.12 3.41 3.29
C PHE A 97 0.35 1.93 3.62
N CYS A 98 -0.53 1.40 4.45
CA CYS A 98 -0.56 0.00 4.81
C CYS A 98 -1.93 -0.62 4.51
N TYR A 99 -1.92 -1.90 4.15
CA TYR A 99 -3.10 -2.72 3.92
C TYR A 99 -3.05 -3.95 4.82
N LEU A 100 -4.17 -4.28 5.44
CA LEU A 100 -4.37 -5.46 6.26
C LEU A 100 -5.70 -6.10 5.88
N ALA A 101 -5.72 -7.40 5.62
CA ALA A 101 -6.94 -8.13 5.30
C ALA A 101 -6.85 -9.57 5.76
N GLY A 102 -7.97 -10.26 5.73
CA GLY A 102 -8.08 -11.69 6.04
C GLY A 102 -9.53 -12.15 6.16
N HIS A 103 -9.70 -13.44 6.42
CA HIS A 103 -10.98 -14.13 6.63
C HIS A 103 -11.05 -14.80 8.02
N LYS A 104 -9.93 -14.87 8.75
CA LYS A 104 -9.80 -15.60 10.03
C LYS A 104 -9.50 -14.66 11.20
N LEU A 105 -9.15 -15.27 12.34
CA LEU A 105 -8.80 -14.58 13.58
C LEU A 105 -7.69 -13.54 13.36
N VAL A 106 -7.95 -12.32 13.81
CA VAL A 106 -6.96 -11.27 14.02
C VAL A 106 -6.59 -11.23 15.49
N GLU A 107 -5.38 -11.64 15.81
CA GLU A 107 -4.83 -11.54 17.16
C GLU A 107 -3.42 -10.96 17.06
N PHE A 108 -3.22 -9.77 17.63
CA PHE A 108 -1.91 -9.11 17.59
C PHE A 108 -1.04 -9.54 18.75
N ASN A 109 0.19 -9.93 18.45
CA ASN A 109 1.20 -10.07 19.48
C ASN A 109 1.56 -8.69 20.09
N PRO A 110 2.31 -8.64 21.21
CA PRO A 110 2.64 -7.37 21.85
C PRO A 110 3.41 -6.37 20.97
N ASP A 111 4.29 -6.83 20.08
CA ASP A 111 5.06 -5.97 19.18
C ASP A 111 4.18 -5.41 18.05
N GLU A 112 3.34 -6.26 17.45
CA GLU A 112 2.37 -5.87 16.43
C GLU A 112 1.42 -4.81 16.94
N ARG A 113 0.85 -5.03 18.14
CA ARG A 113 -0.07 -4.09 18.79
C ARG A 113 0.58 -2.74 19.02
N ARG A 114 1.82 -2.72 19.55
CA ARG A 114 2.59 -1.49 19.78
C ARG A 114 2.89 -0.75 18.48
N ASN A 115 3.28 -1.47 17.43
CA ASN A 115 3.60 -0.85 16.14
C ASN A 115 2.35 -0.30 15.45
N PHE A 116 1.25 -1.05 15.46
CA PHE A 116 -0.03 -0.60 14.91
C PHE A 116 -0.49 0.69 15.58
N GLU A 117 -0.50 0.71 16.92
CA GLU A 117 -0.84 1.90 17.69
C GLU A 117 0.06 3.09 17.34
N ARG A 118 1.38 2.88 17.39
CA ARG A 118 2.37 3.93 17.12
C ARG A 118 2.24 4.47 15.70
N TYR A 119 2.04 3.60 14.71
CA TYR A 119 1.90 3.99 13.32
C TYR A 119 0.68 4.87 13.12
N VAL A 120 -0.50 4.42 13.56
CA VAL A 120 -1.76 5.17 13.42
C VAL A 120 -1.70 6.50 14.17
N ARG A 121 -1.20 6.51 15.42
CA ARG A 121 -1.04 7.75 16.20
C ARG A 121 -0.03 8.72 15.62
N ALA A 122 0.95 8.25 14.85
CA ALA A 122 1.94 9.09 14.18
C ALA A 122 1.46 9.62 12.82
N GLY A 123 0.21 9.39 12.43
CA GLY A 123 -0.31 9.80 11.12
C GLY A 123 -0.12 8.76 10.01
N GLY A 124 0.19 7.51 10.36
CA GLY A 124 0.06 6.40 9.43
C GLY A 124 -1.38 6.21 8.97
N PHE A 125 -1.55 5.57 7.81
CA PHE A 125 -2.86 5.17 7.30
C PHE A 125 -2.88 3.67 7.04
N VAL A 126 -3.91 2.98 7.55
CA VAL A 126 -4.17 1.56 7.32
C VAL A 126 -5.55 1.39 6.69
N LEU A 127 -5.61 0.83 5.49
CA LEU A 127 -6.83 0.22 4.96
C LEU A 127 -6.93 -1.21 5.50
N VAL A 128 -8.01 -1.48 6.23
CA VAL A 128 -8.35 -2.80 6.74
C VAL A 128 -9.58 -3.30 6.01
N ASP A 129 -9.51 -4.52 5.46
CA ASP A 129 -10.61 -5.09 4.70
C ASP A 129 -10.90 -6.53 5.14
N ASP A 130 -12.14 -6.76 5.55
CA ASP A 130 -12.68 -8.08 5.89
C ASP A 130 -13.17 -8.77 4.60
N CYS A 131 -12.39 -9.71 4.08
CA CYS A 131 -12.74 -10.45 2.85
C CYS A 131 -13.83 -11.50 3.10
N ASN A 132 -14.31 -11.68 4.34
CA ASN A 132 -15.56 -12.41 4.58
C ASN A 132 -16.79 -11.53 4.48
N HIS A 133 -16.68 -10.20 4.59
CA HIS A 133 -17.82 -9.27 4.74
C HIS A 133 -18.91 -9.79 5.69
N ASP A 134 -18.52 -10.34 6.84
CA ASP A 134 -19.46 -10.86 7.85
C ASP A 134 -19.27 -10.07 9.15
N VAL A 135 -20.25 -9.23 9.50
CA VAL A 135 -20.19 -8.38 10.70
C VAL A 135 -20.18 -9.16 12.02
N ASP A 136 -20.63 -10.42 12.00
CA ASP A 136 -20.58 -11.35 13.12
C ASP A 136 -19.46 -12.40 12.95
N GLY A 137 -18.69 -12.28 11.87
CA GLY A 137 -17.60 -13.15 11.50
C GLY A 137 -16.37 -13.02 12.40
N LEU A 138 -15.52 -14.04 12.36
CA LEU A 138 -14.36 -14.14 13.23
C LEU A 138 -13.36 -13.00 12.99
N PHE A 139 -13.11 -12.61 11.74
CA PHE A 139 -12.24 -11.49 11.40
C PHE A 139 -12.79 -10.18 11.98
N ALA A 140 -14.04 -9.82 11.66
CA ALA A 140 -14.68 -8.61 12.15
C ALA A 140 -14.65 -8.51 13.69
N LYS A 141 -15.13 -9.54 14.40
CA LYS A 141 -15.18 -9.51 15.87
C LYS A 141 -13.80 -9.37 16.50
N SER A 142 -12.81 -10.12 16.01
CA SER A 142 -11.47 -10.09 16.59
C SER A 142 -10.70 -8.81 16.26
N PHE A 143 -10.84 -8.28 15.04
CA PHE A 143 -10.28 -6.98 14.69
C PHE A 143 -10.89 -5.85 15.50
N GLU A 144 -12.23 -5.82 15.66
CA GLU A 144 -12.91 -4.81 16.48
C GLU A 144 -12.45 -4.87 17.96
N GLN A 145 -12.20 -6.07 18.48
CA GLN A 145 -11.65 -6.26 19.82
C GLN A 145 -10.21 -5.76 19.96
N GLU A 146 -9.35 -5.98 18.96
CA GLU A 146 -8.00 -5.40 18.94
C GLU A 146 -8.05 -3.87 18.92
N MET A 147 -8.92 -3.29 18.08
CA MET A 147 -9.08 -1.84 18.01
C MET A 147 -9.61 -1.26 19.33
N ALA A 148 -10.57 -1.93 19.97
CA ALA A 148 -11.06 -1.56 21.29
C ALA A 148 -9.96 -1.61 22.37
N THR A 149 -9.06 -2.58 22.27
CA THR A 149 -7.93 -2.74 23.20
C THR A 149 -6.88 -1.63 23.00
N ILE A 150 -6.60 -1.24 21.75
CA ILE A 150 -5.55 -0.27 21.41
C ILE A 150 -6.02 1.17 21.58
N PHE A 151 -7.22 1.49 21.07
CA PHE A 151 -7.70 2.87 20.94
C PHE A 151 -8.88 3.18 21.87
N GLY A 152 -9.47 2.17 22.51
CA GLY A 152 -10.63 2.28 23.39
C GLY A 152 -11.92 1.76 22.74
N ALA A 153 -12.87 1.34 23.57
CA ALA A 153 -14.09 0.62 23.16
C ALA A 153 -14.92 1.35 22.08
N ASP A 154 -14.93 2.67 22.08
CA ASP A 154 -15.74 3.49 21.15
C ASP A 154 -14.90 4.12 20.03
N ALA A 155 -13.64 3.68 19.81
CA ALA A 155 -12.74 4.34 18.86
C ALA A 155 -13.12 4.09 17.40
N LEU A 156 -13.55 2.87 17.05
CA LEU A 156 -13.89 2.48 15.69
C LEU A 156 -15.36 2.85 15.38
N LYS A 157 -15.56 3.95 14.65
CA LYS A 157 -16.89 4.54 14.40
C LYS A 157 -17.26 4.53 12.93
N LYS A 158 -18.56 4.46 12.64
CA LYS A 158 -19.07 4.62 11.26
C LYS A 158 -18.71 6.01 10.74
N LEU A 159 -18.18 6.08 9.53
CA LEU A 159 -17.88 7.34 8.87
C LEU A 159 -19.17 7.98 8.35
N PRO A 160 -19.38 9.30 8.55
CA PRO A 160 -20.51 9.99 7.94
C PRO A 160 -20.34 10.03 6.41
N LYS A 161 -21.43 9.97 5.65
CA LYS A 161 -21.40 10.07 4.17
C LYS A 161 -20.77 11.39 3.66
N THR A 162 -20.63 12.39 4.52
CA THR A 162 -19.95 13.66 4.25
C THR A 162 -18.44 13.63 4.51
N HIS A 163 -17.87 12.50 4.94
CA HIS A 163 -16.45 12.41 5.26
C HIS A 163 -15.59 12.68 4.01
N PRO A 164 -14.49 13.47 4.10
CA PRO A 164 -13.70 13.87 2.93
C PRO A 164 -13.10 12.72 2.11
N LEU A 165 -12.97 11.53 2.69
CA LEU A 165 -12.61 10.29 1.99
C LEU A 165 -13.48 10.06 0.73
N PHE A 166 -14.78 10.33 0.80
CA PHE A 166 -15.71 10.08 -0.32
C PHE A 166 -15.62 11.11 -1.45
N THR A 167 -14.86 12.20 -1.25
CA THR A 167 -14.72 13.30 -2.22
C THR A 167 -13.27 13.74 -2.43
N SER A 168 -12.28 12.99 -1.92
CA SER A 168 -10.86 13.34 -1.98
C SER A 168 -10.31 13.39 -3.41
N PHE A 169 -10.89 12.62 -4.33
CA PHE A 169 -10.52 12.63 -5.75
C PHE A 169 -11.73 12.53 -6.67
N PHE A 170 -12.38 11.37 -6.71
CA PHE A 170 -13.71 11.19 -7.31
C PHE A 170 -14.79 11.50 -6.28
N ARG A 171 -16.02 11.73 -6.76
CA ARG A 171 -17.18 11.98 -5.92
C ARG A 171 -17.99 10.71 -5.74
N PHE A 172 -18.18 10.31 -4.49
CA PHE A 172 -19.10 9.25 -4.07
C PHE A 172 -20.09 9.80 -3.04
N ASP A 173 -21.32 9.29 -3.05
CA ASP A 173 -22.36 9.66 -2.07
C ASP A 173 -22.26 8.84 -0.76
N GLY A 174 -21.22 8.00 -0.65
CA GLY A 174 -20.96 7.07 0.44
C GLY A 174 -20.00 5.97 -0.03
N PRO A 175 -19.82 4.90 0.75
CA PRO A 175 -19.02 3.77 0.30
C PRO A 175 -19.70 3.05 -0.88
N PRO A 176 -19.02 2.85 -2.02
CA PRO A 176 -19.60 2.12 -3.14
C PRO A 176 -19.86 0.66 -2.78
N ASN A 177 -20.94 0.09 -3.29
CA ASN A 177 -21.25 -1.33 -3.08
C ASN A 177 -20.32 -2.22 -3.91
N THR A 178 -20.06 -3.41 -3.40
CA THR A 178 -19.30 -4.46 -4.10
C THR A 178 -20.25 -5.57 -4.56
N ALA A 179 -19.85 -6.35 -5.58
CA ALA A 179 -20.59 -7.53 -5.97
C ALA A 179 -20.44 -8.66 -4.94
N PHE A 180 -19.35 -8.65 -4.17
CA PHE A 180 -19.05 -9.67 -3.15
C PHE A 180 -19.96 -9.60 -1.93
N GLU A 181 -20.49 -8.43 -1.56
CA GLU A 181 -21.49 -8.28 -0.49
C GLU A 181 -22.74 -9.16 -0.67
N LEU A 182 -23.06 -9.56 -1.90
CA LEU A 182 -24.24 -10.39 -2.22
C LEU A 182 -23.88 -11.75 -2.84
N ASN A 183 -22.60 -11.99 -3.15
CA ASN A 183 -22.18 -13.19 -3.88
C ASN A 183 -20.93 -13.86 -3.29
N GLY A 184 -20.40 -13.36 -2.17
CA GLY A 184 -19.23 -13.90 -1.50
C GLY A 184 -19.60 -14.84 -0.33
N TRP A 185 -18.72 -14.93 0.66
CA TRP A 185 -18.80 -15.90 1.76
C TRP A 185 -19.53 -15.41 3.03
N GLY A 186 -20.00 -14.17 3.04
CA GLY A 186 -20.45 -13.48 4.26
C GLY A 186 -21.93 -13.58 4.56
N ASP A 187 -22.48 -12.46 5.04
CA ASP A 187 -23.83 -12.38 5.59
C ASP A 187 -24.94 -12.07 4.57
N ASP A 188 -24.59 -12.00 3.27
CA ASP A 188 -25.47 -11.60 2.16
C ASP A 188 -26.14 -10.22 2.36
N LEU A 189 -25.48 -9.29 3.08
CA LEU A 189 -25.98 -7.94 3.34
C LEU A 189 -25.16 -6.87 2.62
N VAL A 190 -25.88 -5.88 2.09
CA VAL A 190 -25.26 -4.63 1.61
C VAL A 190 -24.99 -3.73 2.81
N HIS A 191 -23.72 -3.42 3.04
CA HIS A 191 -23.26 -2.57 4.13
C HIS A 191 -23.17 -1.10 3.71
N GLU A 192 -24.08 -0.28 4.23
CA GLU A 192 -24.18 1.16 3.88
C GLU A 192 -23.09 2.05 4.50
N TYR A 193 -22.06 1.48 5.14
CA TYR A 193 -21.08 2.22 5.93
C TYR A 193 -19.67 1.65 5.80
N LEU A 194 -18.68 2.49 6.11
CA LEU A 194 -17.34 2.07 6.52
C LEU A 194 -17.12 2.52 7.95
N LYS A 195 -16.27 1.83 8.70
CA LYS A 195 -15.84 2.33 10.01
C LYS A 195 -14.43 2.92 9.91
N GLY A 196 -14.06 3.71 10.89
CA GLY A 196 -12.73 4.27 10.96
C GLY A 196 -12.34 4.73 12.36
N ILE A 197 -11.03 4.91 12.54
CA ILE A 197 -10.43 5.50 13.74
C ILE A 197 -9.77 6.80 13.33
N GLU A 198 -10.22 7.89 13.94
CA GLU A 198 -9.62 9.21 13.78
C GLU A 198 -8.71 9.52 14.96
N VAL A 199 -7.50 10.00 14.66
CA VAL A 199 -6.55 10.54 15.64
C VAL A 199 -6.31 12.00 15.28
N ASP A 200 -6.53 12.91 16.23
CA ASP A 200 -6.35 14.36 16.07
C ASP A 200 -7.09 14.95 14.84
N GLY A 201 -8.27 14.40 14.53
CA GLY A 201 -9.12 14.85 13.42
C GLY A 201 -8.75 14.28 12.05
N ARG A 202 -7.79 13.34 11.99
CA ARG A 202 -7.37 12.66 10.77
C ARG A 202 -7.67 11.16 10.85
N LEU A 203 -8.27 10.60 9.81
CA LEU A 203 -8.54 9.17 9.72
C LEU A 203 -7.22 8.40 9.55
N GLY A 204 -6.89 7.53 10.50
CA GLY A 204 -5.69 6.70 10.48
C GLY A 204 -5.96 5.22 10.23
N VAL A 205 -7.18 4.75 10.49
CA VAL A 205 -7.66 3.41 10.14
C VAL A 205 -8.95 3.54 9.38
N LEU A 206 -9.02 2.95 8.19
CA LEU A 206 -10.25 2.76 7.43
C LEU A 206 -10.58 1.27 7.46
N TYR A 207 -11.69 0.89 8.08
CA TYR A 207 -12.17 -0.49 8.16
C TYR A 207 -13.35 -0.70 7.22
N SER A 208 -13.22 -1.72 6.38
CA SER A 208 -14.21 -2.17 5.42
C SER A 208 -14.67 -3.58 5.76
N ASN A 209 -15.99 -3.74 5.82
CA ASN A 209 -16.68 -5.02 5.83
C ASN A 209 -17.44 -5.24 4.51
N LYS A 210 -17.01 -4.56 3.44
CA LYS A 210 -17.62 -4.61 2.10
C LYS A 210 -16.83 -5.48 1.14
N ASP A 211 -15.69 -5.99 1.58
CA ASP A 211 -14.83 -6.87 0.78
C ASP A 211 -14.34 -6.19 -0.52
N TYR A 212 -13.66 -5.06 -0.36
CA TYR A 212 -13.07 -4.35 -1.50
C TYR A 212 -11.86 -5.09 -2.07
N GLY A 213 -11.15 -5.83 -1.23
CA GLY A 213 -10.03 -6.69 -1.56
C GLY A 213 -10.42 -7.70 -2.62
N CYS A 214 -11.41 -8.54 -2.31
CA CYS A 214 -11.88 -9.56 -3.23
C CYS A 214 -12.56 -8.92 -4.48
N GLU A 215 -13.30 -7.81 -4.33
CA GLU A 215 -13.89 -7.04 -5.46
C GLU A 215 -12.84 -6.52 -6.45
N TRP A 216 -11.66 -6.15 -5.96
CA TRP A 216 -10.56 -5.65 -6.78
C TRP A 216 -9.54 -6.74 -7.15
N ASP A 217 -9.74 -8.00 -6.74
CA ASP A 217 -8.85 -9.14 -7.03
C ASP A 217 -9.22 -9.89 -8.33
N TYR A 218 -8.90 -9.28 -9.47
CA TYR A 218 -9.11 -9.90 -10.78
C TYR A 218 -7.90 -9.75 -11.71
N ASP A 219 -7.84 -10.55 -12.78
CA ASP A 219 -6.82 -10.37 -13.82
C ASP A 219 -7.00 -8.98 -14.45
N TRP A 220 -5.95 -8.16 -14.43
CA TRP A 220 -5.97 -6.77 -14.91
C TRP A 220 -6.56 -6.62 -16.33
N ARG A 221 -6.46 -7.65 -17.19
CA ARG A 221 -7.05 -7.64 -18.53
C ARG A 221 -8.57 -7.56 -18.52
N ASN A 222 -9.20 -8.00 -17.43
CA ASN A 222 -10.66 -7.98 -17.29
C ASN A 222 -11.21 -6.60 -17.00
N LYS A 223 -10.37 -5.67 -16.52
CA LYS A 223 -10.74 -4.27 -16.25
C LYS A 223 -11.39 -3.58 -17.46
N ARG A 224 -10.94 -3.93 -18.68
CA ARG A 224 -11.49 -3.40 -19.95
C ARG A 224 -12.94 -3.77 -20.23
N PHE A 225 -13.48 -4.77 -19.53
CA PHE A 225 -14.86 -5.22 -19.70
C PHE A 225 -15.82 -4.58 -18.69
N LEU A 226 -15.29 -3.86 -17.69
CA LEU A 226 -16.11 -3.14 -16.73
C LEU A 226 -16.68 -1.88 -17.40
N ALA A 227 -17.99 -1.65 -17.25
CA ALA A 227 -18.63 -0.43 -17.72
C ALA A 227 -18.12 0.80 -16.95
N GLU A 228 -17.91 0.62 -15.65
CA GLU A 228 -17.28 1.59 -14.77
C GLU A 228 -16.12 0.93 -14.01
N ASP A 229 -15.00 1.62 -13.91
CA ASP A 229 -13.85 1.14 -13.15
C ASP A 229 -14.18 1.10 -11.64
N ASN A 230 -14.31 -0.11 -11.10
CA ASN A 230 -14.62 -0.36 -9.69
C ASN A 230 -13.46 0.00 -8.74
N THR A 231 -12.25 0.23 -9.25
CA THR A 231 -11.07 0.63 -8.45
C THR A 231 -10.95 2.14 -8.22
N LYS A 232 -11.88 2.95 -8.75
CA LYS A 232 -11.89 4.42 -8.53
C LYS A 232 -11.91 4.80 -7.05
N PHE A 233 -12.62 4.03 -6.21
CA PHE A 233 -12.66 4.31 -4.78
C PHE A 233 -11.31 4.09 -4.10
N ALA A 234 -10.49 3.16 -4.60
CA ALA A 234 -9.11 2.97 -4.12
C ALA A 234 -8.25 4.24 -4.35
N VAL A 235 -8.48 4.97 -5.45
CA VAL A 235 -7.83 6.27 -5.70
C VAL A 235 -8.20 7.28 -4.63
N ASN A 236 -9.48 7.38 -4.26
CA ASN A 236 -9.92 8.24 -3.16
C ASN A 236 -9.24 7.88 -1.83
N VAL A 237 -9.17 6.59 -1.50
CA VAL A 237 -8.55 6.09 -0.27
C VAL A 237 -7.08 6.49 -0.21
N VAL A 238 -6.33 6.26 -1.28
CA VAL A 238 -4.89 6.59 -1.34
C VAL A 238 -4.65 8.10 -1.35
N VAL A 239 -5.40 8.87 -2.15
CA VAL A 239 -5.27 10.33 -2.18
C VAL A 239 -5.59 10.93 -0.82
N TYR A 240 -6.64 10.46 -0.14
CA TYR A 240 -6.93 10.87 1.22
C TYR A 240 -5.76 10.54 2.15
N ALA A 241 -5.25 9.31 2.14
CA ALA A 241 -4.13 8.89 3.00
C ALA A 241 -2.88 9.77 2.84
N LEU A 242 -2.59 10.25 1.62
CA LEU A 242 -1.42 11.06 1.30
C LEU A 242 -1.60 12.56 1.55
N THR A 243 -2.83 13.06 1.68
CA THR A 243 -3.11 14.51 1.73
C THR A 243 -3.80 14.98 3.00
N ALA A 244 -4.37 14.07 3.79
CA ALA A 244 -5.04 14.36 5.05
C ALA A 244 -4.06 14.67 6.19
#